data_AF-A0AAU9TED2-F1
#
_entry.id   AF-A0AAU9TED2-F1
#
_cell.length_a   1.000
_cell.length_b   1.000
_cell.length_c   1.000
_cell.angle_alpha   90.00
_cell.angle_beta   90.00
_cell.angle_gamma   90.00
#
_symmetry.space_group_name_H-M   'P 1'
#
loop_
_entity.id
_entity.type
_entity.pdbx_description
1 polymer ?
#
loop_
_entity_poly.entity_id
_entity_poly.type
_entity_poly.pdbx_seq_one_letter_code
_entity_poly.pdbx_strand_id
1 'polypeptide(L)'
;MNADTTKRIIRYYEDLWYQKSGVFKPKLMKILPAPLQMEICYDLNAVPLYSSLLFRKLPEAFLRRLSVTMTHQFYLPGDIVYNHNQNKTIMICVTSGVLELLSDEDDESPMISFGKGTCFGEISLVYNIPGSN
;
A
#
# COMPACT_ATOMS: atom_id res chain seq x y z
N MET A 1 -22.68 10.97 -14.87
CA MET A 1 -21.25 10.99 -14.48
C MET A 1 -20.77 12.43 -14.54
N ASN A 2 -20.13 12.92 -13.49
CA ASN A 2 -19.65 14.30 -13.44
C ASN A 2 -18.38 14.45 -14.28
N ALA A 3 -18.20 15.56 -15.01
CA ALA A 3 -17.10 15.71 -15.98
C ALA A 3 -15.71 15.62 -15.31
N ASP A 4 -15.61 16.09 -14.07
CA ASP A 4 -14.38 16.02 -13.26
C ASP A 4 -13.99 14.58 -12.89
N THR A 5 -14.97 13.76 -12.48
CA THR A 5 -14.75 12.34 -12.18
C THR A 5 -14.25 11.58 -13.40
N THR A 6 -14.80 11.86 -14.58
CA THR A 6 -14.35 11.25 -15.84
C THR A 6 -12.89 11.61 -16.14
N LYS A 7 -12.49 12.87 -15.95
CA LYS A 7 -11.09 13.30 -16.12
C LYS A 7 -10.15 12.57 -15.15
N ARG A 8 -10.52 12.42 -13.87
CA ARG A 8 -9.72 11.66 -12.89
C ARG A 8 -9.57 10.20 -13.28
N ILE A 9 -10.64 9.54 -13.73
CA ILE A 9 -10.58 8.14 -14.16
C ILE A 9 -9.65 7.98 -15.36
N ILE A 10 -9.73 8.87 -16.36
CA ILE A 10 -8.85 8.83 -17.52
C ILE A 10 -7.39 8.98 -17.08
N ARG A 11 -7.09 9.98 -16.26
CA ARG A 11 -5.74 10.21 -15.72
C ARG A 11 -5.20 9.00 -14.95
N TYR A 12 -6.05 8.36 -14.15
CA TYR A 12 -5.68 7.14 -13.41
C TYR A 12 -5.18 6.05 -14.36
N TYR A 13 -5.91 5.78 -15.45
CA TYR A 13 -5.53 4.75 -16.40
C TYR A 13 -4.34 5.15 -17.26
N GLU A 14 -4.17 6.44 -17.60
CA GLU A 14 -2.98 6.95 -18.30
C GLU A 14 -1.72 6.78 -17.45
N ASP A 15 -1.75 7.20 -16.19
CA ASP A 15 -0.61 7.08 -15.27
C ASP A 15 -0.31 5.60 -14.96
N LEU A 16 -1.34 4.78 -14.76
CA LEU A 16 -1.19 3.34 -14.58
C LEU A 16 -0.60 2.65 -15.82
N TRP A 17 -1.00 3.09 -17.02
CA TRP A 17 -0.43 2.60 -18.27
C TRP A 17 1.06 2.94 -18.36
N TYR A 18 1.42 4.20 -18.12
CA TYR A 18 2.80 4.66 -18.18
C TYR A 18 3.70 3.96 -17.16
N GLN A 19 3.22 3.76 -15.92
CA GLN A 19 4.06 3.22 -14.83
C GLN A 19 4.07 1.69 -14.73
N LYS A 20 2.98 1.02 -15.13
CA LYS A 20 2.77 -0.43 -14.91
C LYS A 20 2.30 -1.15 -16.17
N SER A 21 2.42 -0.54 -17.35
CA SER A 21 1.90 -1.09 -18.60
C SER A 21 0.41 -1.47 -18.51
N GLY A 22 -0.35 -0.77 -17.67
CA GLY A 22 -1.78 -0.99 -17.45
C GLY A 22 -2.11 -2.21 -16.59
N VAL A 23 -1.11 -2.92 -16.06
CA VAL A 23 -1.31 -4.14 -15.27
C VAL A 23 -1.10 -3.85 -13.79
N PHE A 24 -2.20 -3.65 -13.07
CA PHE A 24 -2.17 -3.45 -11.62
C PHE A 24 -2.32 -4.76 -10.82
N LYS A 25 -3.09 -5.72 -11.37
CA LYS A 25 -3.26 -7.06 -10.82
C LYS A 25 -3.19 -8.07 -11.97
N PRO A 26 -2.06 -8.75 -12.18
CA PRO A 26 -1.93 -9.66 -13.31
C PRO A 26 -2.93 -10.79 -13.17
N LYS A 27 -3.85 -10.95 -14.14
CA LYS A 27 -4.71 -12.15 -14.22
C LYS A 27 -3.87 -13.43 -14.26
N LEU A 28 -2.64 -13.33 -14.78
CA LEU A 28 -1.64 -14.39 -14.81
C LEU A 28 -1.33 -14.98 -13.43
N MET A 29 -1.32 -14.17 -12.35
CA MET A 29 -1.04 -14.68 -11.01
C MET A 29 -2.02 -15.78 -10.59
N LYS A 30 -3.27 -15.74 -11.06
CA LYS A 30 -4.28 -16.76 -10.76
C LYS A 30 -4.05 -18.09 -11.47
N ILE A 31 -3.25 -18.11 -12.54
CA ILE A 31 -2.98 -19.28 -13.37
C ILE A 31 -1.72 -20.01 -12.85
N LEU A 32 -0.85 -19.31 -12.15
CA LEU A 32 0.40 -19.87 -11.63
C LEU A 32 0.12 -20.87 -10.48
N PRO A 33 0.88 -21.97 -10.37
CA PRO A 33 0.89 -22.82 -9.20
C PRO A 33 1.25 -22.05 -7.91
N ALA A 34 0.70 -22.49 -6.77
CA ALA A 34 0.90 -21.83 -5.48
C ALA A 34 2.38 -21.58 -5.10
N PRO A 35 3.34 -22.51 -5.36
CA PRO A 35 4.74 -22.24 -5.09
C PRO A 35 5.30 -21.05 -5.90
N LEU A 36 4.95 -20.93 -7.18
CA LEU A 36 5.41 -19.82 -8.01
C LEU A 36 4.76 -18.49 -7.60
N GLN A 37 3.49 -18.51 -7.18
CA GLN A 37 2.85 -17.32 -6.62
C GLN A 37 3.58 -16.84 -5.37
N MET A 38 3.96 -17.77 -4.48
CA MET A 38 4.70 -17.46 -3.26
C MET A 38 6.06 -16.84 -3.56
N GLU A 39 6.84 -17.41 -4.50
CA GLU A 39 8.14 -16.85 -4.88
C GLU A 39 8.01 -15.43 -5.44
N ILE A 40 7.07 -15.21 -6.38
CA ILE A 40 6.85 -13.87 -6.96
C ILE A 40 6.39 -12.87 -5.90
N CYS A 41 5.43 -13.25 -5.06
CA CYS A 41 4.96 -12.38 -3.97
C CYS A 41 6.07 -12.07 -2.98
N TYR A 42 6.93 -13.03 -2.66
CA TYR A 42 8.06 -12.82 -1.76
C TYR A 42 9.08 -11.86 -2.37
N ASP A 43 9.48 -12.07 -3.62
CA ASP A 43 10.44 -11.19 -4.31
C ASP A 43 9.91 -9.75 -4.41
N LEU A 44 8.61 -9.58 -4.69
CA LEU A 44 7.98 -8.25 -4.75
C LEU A 44 7.91 -7.55 -3.38
N ASN A 45 7.76 -8.30 -2.30
CA ASN A 45 7.50 -7.76 -0.96
C ASN A 45 8.66 -7.89 0.02
N ALA A 46 9.78 -8.49 -0.36
CA ALA A 46 10.92 -8.69 0.53
C ALA A 46 11.43 -7.35 1.09
N VAL A 47 11.63 -6.35 0.23
CA VAL A 47 12.10 -5.03 0.64
C VAL A 47 11.23 -4.41 1.74
N PRO A 48 9.90 -4.19 1.54
CA PRO A 48 9.07 -3.62 2.60
C PRO A 48 8.99 -4.49 3.86
N LEU A 49 9.00 -5.83 3.72
CA LEU A 49 8.99 -6.74 4.87
C LEU A 49 10.26 -6.60 5.75
N TYR A 50 11.42 -6.39 5.13
CA TYR A 50 12.68 -6.15 5.86
C TYR A 50 12.86 -4.69 6.31
N SER A 51 12.14 -3.74 5.72
CA SER A 51 12.09 -2.36 6.21
C SER A 51 11.20 -2.20 7.45
N SER A 52 10.20 -3.05 7.61
CA SER A 52 9.28 -3.07 8.76
C SER A 52 10.01 -3.36 10.08
N LEU A 53 9.71 -2.61 11.15
CA LEU A 53 10.27 -2.88 12.47
C LEU A 53 9.69 -4.16 13.07
N LEU A 54 8.42 -4.45 12.76
CA LEU A 54 7.68 -5.63 13.19
C LEU A 54 8.18 -6.92 12.53
N PHE A 55 8.47 -6.90 11.22
CA PHE A 55 8.71 -8.14 10.46
C PHE A 55 10.19 -8.44 10.17
N ARG A 56 11.08 -7.46 10.18
CA ARG A 56 12.49 -7.61 9.73
C ARG A 56 13.34 -8.69 10.40
N LYS A 57 12.94 -9.18 11.58
CA LYS A 57 13.66 -10.23 12.34
C LYS A 57 12.97 -11.60 12.29
N LEU A 58 11.86 -11.73 11.57
CA LEU A 58 11.12 -12.99 11.50
C LEU A 58 11.75 -13.95 10.50
N PRO A 59 11.55 -15.28 10.68
CA PRO A 59 12.09 -16.28 9.77
C PRO A 59 11.62 -16.06 8.33
N GLU A 60 12.50 -16.31 7.36
CA GLU A 60 12.16 -16.16 5.93
C GLU A 60 10.92 -16.97 5.53
N ALA A 61 10.76 -18.19 6.05
CA ALA A 61 9.58 -19.00 5.78
C ALA A 61 8.27 -18.33 6.23
N PHE A 62 8.31 -17.53 7.31
CA PHE A 62 7.18 -16.73 7.75
C PHE A 62 6.95 -15.55 6.80
N LEU A 63 8.02 -14.83 6.42
CA LEU A 63 7.94 -13.69 5.49
C LEU A 63 7.43 -14.10 4.11
N ARG A 64 7.85 -15.25 3.59
CA ARG A 64 7.31 -15.85 2.35
C ARG A 64 5.80 -16.03 2.45
N ARG A 65 5.33 -16.66 3.52
CA ARG A 65 3.89 -16.85 3.74
C ARG A 65 3.12 -15.53 3.88
N LEU A 66 3.69 -14.58 4.63
CA LEU A 66 3.10 -13.25 4.82
C LEU A 66 3.00 -12.49 3.49
N SER A 67 4.01 -12.59 2.63
CA SER A 67 4.09 -11.86 1.35
C SER A 67 2.88 -12.09 0.43
N VAL A 68 2.29 -13.29 0.46
CA VAL A 68 1.11 -13.63 -0.37
C VAL A 68 -0.15 -12.90 0.11
N THR A 69 -0.19 -12.46 1.37
CA THR A 69 -1.32 -11.71 1.93
C THR A 69 -1.23 -10.21 1.66
N MET A 70 -0.07 -9.71 1.22
CA MET A 70 0.12 -8.29 0.94
C MET A 70 -0.57 -7.87 -0.35
N THR A 71 -1.14 -6.67 -0.37
CA THR A 71 -1.80 -6.10 -1.53
C THR A 71 -1.16 -4.79 -1.94
N HIS A 72 -0.79 -4.68 -3.21
CA HIS A 72 -0.35 -3.41 -3.78
C HIS A 72 -1.58 -2.56 -4.15
N GLN A 73 -1.52 -1.26 -3.86
CA GLN A 73 -2.50 -0.26 -4.28
C GLN A 73 -1.82 0.89 -5.06
N PHE A 74 -2.54 1.49 -6.01
CA PHE A 74 -2.08 2.63 -6.81
C PHE A 74 -3.07 3.77 -6.64
N TYR A 75 -2.54 4.95 -6.37
CA TYR A 75 -3.27 6.16 -6.03
C TYR A 75 -2.74 7.32 -6.86
N LEU A 76 -3.61 8.25 -7.21
CA LEU A 76 -3.25 9.52 -7.83
C LEU A 76 -2.86 10.55 -6.77
N PRO A 77 -2.09 11.58 -7.13
CA PRO A 77 -1.87 12.74 -6.27
C PRO A 77 -3.21 13.33 -5.79
N GLY A 78 -3.34 13.52 -4.48
CA GLY A 78 -4.56 14.02 -3.83
C GLY A 78 -5.59 12.94 -3.47
N ASP A 79 -5.33 11.65 -3.76
CA ASP A 79 -6.17 10.57 -3.25
C ASP A 79 -5.92 10.34 -1.75
N ILE A 80 -6.99 10.21 -0.97
CA ILE A 80 -6.91 9.84 0.46
C ILE A 80 -6.70 8.33 0.57
N VAL A 81 -5.53 7.92 1.06
CA VAL A 81 -5.17 6.50 1.22
C VAL A 81 -5.76 5.90 2.49
N TYR A 82 -5.82 6.68 3.56
CA TYR A 82 -6.34 6.28 4.87
C TYR A 82 -7.00 7.49 5.52
N ASN A 83 -8.09 7.26 6.24
CA ASN A 83 -8.80 8.29 7.01
C ASN A 83 -8.96 7.79 8.45
N HIS A 84 -8.68 8.64 9.44
CA HIS A 84 -8.76 8.33 10.86
C HIS A 84 -10.11 7.72 11.28
N ASN A 85 -11.19 8.07 10.59
CA ASN A 85 -12.54 7.57 10.87
C ASN A 85 -12.81 6.13 10.38
N GLN A 86 -11.83 5.47 9.74
CA GLN A 86 -11.96 4.08 9.32
C GLN A 86 -11.19 3.15 10.25
N ASN A 87 -11.92 2.35 11.03
CA ASN A 87 -11.37 1.24 11.83
C ASN A 87 -10.79 0.16 10.91
N LYS A 88 -9.57 0.39 10.42
CA LYS A 88 -8.83 -0.54 9.58
C LYS A 88 -7.50 -0.88 10.24
N THR A 89 -7.38 -2.13 10.64
CA THR A 89 -6.12 -2.76 11.05
C THR A 89 -5.26 -3.03 9.81
N ILE A 90 -4.54 -2.01 9.32
CA ILE A 90 -3.61 -2.14 8.19
C ILE A 90 -2.26 -1.51 8.50
N MET A 91 -1.21 -2.11 7.92
CA MET A 91 0.12 -1.52 7.80
C MET A 91 0.33 -1.10 6.35
N ILE A 92 0.92 0.07 6.15
CA ILE A 92 1.21 0.64 4.83
C ILE A 92 2.72 0.69 4.63
N CYS A 93 3.17 0.26 3.45
CA CYS A 93 4.56 0.35 3.02
C CYS A 93 4.64 1.18 1.73
N VAL A 94 5.35 2.30 1.76
CA VAL A 94 5.52 3.17 0.58
C VAL A 94 6.57 2.57 -0.34
N THR A 95 6.14 2.03 -1.48
CA THR A 95 7.05 1.43 -2.47
C THR A 95 7.51 2.42 -3.54
N SER A 96 6.70 3.46 -3.80
CA SER A 96 6.95 4.56 -4.73
C SER A 96 6.06 5.75 -4.36
N GLY A 97 6.51 6.97 -4.68
CA GLY A 97 5.79 8.21 -4.37
C GLY A 97 6.01 8.71 -2.95
N VAL A 98 5.14 9.63 -2.54
CA VAL A 98 5.13 10.26 -1.22
C VAL A 98 3.69 10.25 -0.69
N LEU A 99 3.52 9.89 0.58
CA LEU A 99 2.26 10.06 1.31
C LEU A 99 2.43 11.17 2.34
N GLU A 100 1.40 11.99 2.52
CA GLU A 100 1.38 13.05 3.50
C GLU A 100 0.30 12.76 4.53
N LEU A 101 0.68 12.84 5.81
CA LEU A 101 -0.27 12.88 6.92
C LEU A 101 -0.74 14.32 7.05
N LEU A 102 -2.04 14.54 6.90
CA LEU A 102 -2.67 15.85 7.02
C LEU A 102 -3.08 16.11 8.48
N SER A 103 -3.21 17.39 8.83
CA SER A 103 -3.67 17.83 10.14
C SER A 103 -5.13 17.45 10.36
N ASP A 104 -5.44 16.93 11.56
CA ASP A 104 -6.82 16.64 11.95
C ASP A 104 -7.66 17.93 12.16
N GLU A 105 -7.04 19.12 12.20
CA GLU A 105 -7.76 20.40 12.35
C GLU A 105 -8.40 20.89 11.05
N ASP A 106 -7.73 20.71 9.90
CA ASP A 106 -8.13 21.29 8.62
C ASP A 106 -8.18 20.29 7.45
N ASP A 107 -7.72 19.05 7.63
CA ASP A 107 -7.60 18.03 6.57
C ASP A 107 -6.84 18.51 5.31
N GLU A 108 -6.02 19.57 5.42
CA GLU A 108 -5.33 20.20 4.29
C GLU A 108 -3.83 20.40 4.55
N SER A 109 -3.44 20.74 5.78
CA SER A 109 -2.06 21.06 6.11
C SER A 109 -1.20 19.80 6.31
N PRO A 110 -0.13 19.58 5.52
CA PRO A 110 0.73 18.40 5.67
C PRO A 110 1.60 18.51 6.93
N MET A 111 1.51 17.52 7.81
CA MET A 111 2.29 17.42 9.05
C MET A 111 3.54 16.55 8.89
N ILE A 112 3.42 15.40 8.21
CA ILE A 112 4.49 14.42 8.04
C ILE A 112 4.46 13.87 6.62
N SER A 113 5.63 13.72 5.99
CA SER A 113 5.76 13.10 4.67
C SER A 113 6.48 11.75 4.76
N PHE A 114 5.87 10.70 4.20
CA PHE A 114 6.41 9.35 4.11
C PHE A 114 6.86 9.06 2.68
N GLY A 115 8.17 8.88 2.50
CA GLY A 115 8.76 8.54 1.21
C GLY A 115 8.92 7.03 1.01
N LYS A 116 9.47 6.67 -0.16
CA LYS A 116 9.82 5.28 -0.50
C LYS A 116 10.64 4.62 0.63
N GLY A 117 10.24 3.40 1.00
CA GLY A 117 10.87 2.58 2.04
C GLY A 117 10.26 2.75 3.43
N THR A 118 9.43 3.78 3.64
CA THR A 118 8.76 3.97 4.93
C THR A 118 7.62 2.96 5.12
N CYS A 119 7.59 2.35 6.30
CA CYS A 119 6.52 1.47 6.75
C CYS A 119 5.87 2.08 8.01
N PHE A 120 4.55 2.12 8.07
CA PHE A 120 3.80 2.67 9.21
C PHE A 120 2.46 1.94 9.41
N GLY A 121 1.81 2.16 10.54
CA GLY A 121 0.58 1.43 10.93
C GLY A 121 0.83 0.03 11.49
N GLU A 122 2.08 -0.32 11.81
CA GLU A 122 2.44 -1.65 12.34
C GLU A 122 1.75 -1.96 13.68
N ILE A 123 1.57 -0.94 14.53
CA ILE A 123 0.92 -1.07 15.84
C ILE A 123 -0.55 -1.48 15.67
N SER A 124 -1.22 -0.97 14.64
CA SER A 124 -2.63 -1.29 14.33
C SER A 124 -2.85 -2.77 14.02
N LEU A 125 -1.80 -3.51 13.61
CA LEU A 125 -1.85 -4.96 13.38
C LEU A 125 -1.86 -5.79 14.66
N VAL A 126 -1.31 -5.26 15.75
CA VAL A 126 -1.13 -5.99 17.02
C VAL A 126 -2.14 -5.53 18.07
N TYR A 127 -2.48 -4.25 18.06
CA TYR A 127 -3.42 -3.64 18.99
C TYR A 127 -4.67 -3.19 18.24
N ASN A 128 -5.84 -3.47 18.80
CA ASN A 128 -7.12 -2.95 18.30
C ASN A 128 -7.30 -1.50 18.76
N ILE A 129 -6.48 -0.60 18.23
CA ILE A 129 -6.52 0.83 18.51
C ILE A 129 -7.43 1.46 17.46
N PRO A 130 -8.57 2.08 17.85
CA PRO A 130 -9.31 2.93 16.92
C PRO A 130 -8.39 4.05 16.46
N GLY A 131 -8.46 4.44 15.18
CA GLY A 131 -7.63 5.54 14.63
C GLY A 131 -7.61 6.70 15.62
N SER A 132 -6.41 7.07 16.08
CA SER A 132 -6.24 8.04 17.18
C SER A 132 -6.96 9.35 16.86
N ASN A 133 -7.73 9.85 17.85
CA ASN A 133 -8.37 11.16 17.84
C ASN A 133 -7.35 12.31 17.88
#